data_AF-A0A832ZC07-F1
#
_entry.id   AF-A0A832ZC07-F1
#
_cell.length_a   1.000
_cell.length_b   1.000
_cell.length_c   1.000
_cell.angle_alpha   90.00
_cell.angle_beta   90.00
_cell.angle_gamma   90.00
#
_symmetry.space_group_name_H-M   'P 1'
#
loop_
_entity.id
_entity.type
_entity.pdbx_description
1 polymer ?
#
loop_
_entity_poly.entity_id
_entity_poly.type
_entity_poly.pdbx_seq_one_letter_code
_entity_poly.pdbx_strand_id
1 'polypeptide(L)' 'ISPEEAVEIIERYNKRFILSSDLGSLKSDIYALPRTKLTMRRRGIESKKIVEVTCKNAGDFYRL' A
#
# COMPACT_ATOMS: atom_id res chain seq x y z
N ILE A 1 -1.29 11.61 -0.46
CA ILE A 1 0.07 11.03 -0.57
C ILE A 1 0.20 10.41 -1.95
N SER A 2 1.30 10.66 -2.65
CA SER A 2 1.56 10.02 -3.94
C SER A 2 1.96 8.55 -3.75
N PRO A 3 1.85 7.71 -4.80
CA PRO A 3 2.41 6.35 -4.78
C PRO A 3 3.89 6.33 -4.39
N GLU A 4 4.68 7.26 -4.88
CA GLU A 4 6.13 7.37 -4.62
C GLU A 4 6.40 7.65 -3.14
N GLU A 5 5.73 8.64 -2.56
CA GLU A 5 5.83 8.98 -1.12
C GLU A 5 5.41 7.80 -0.25
N ALA A 6 4.36 7.08 -0.63
CA ALA A 6 3.90 5.90 0.12
C ALA A 6 4.94 4.78 0.12
N VAL A 7 5.59 4.53 -1.02
CA VAL A 7 6.65 3.53 -1.13
C VAL A 7 7.87 3.92 -0.28
N GLU A 8 8.26 5.19 -0.30
CA GLU A 8 9.38 5.69 0.51
C GLU A 8 9.16 5.49 2.02
N ILE A 9 7.94 5.72 2.51
CA ILE A 9 7.59 5.46 3.90
C ILE A 9 7.70 3.96 4.21
N ILE A 10 7.21 3.09 3.33
CA ILE A 10 7.27 1.63 3.52
C ILE A 10 8.72 1.11 3.54
N GLU A 11 9.59 1.71 2.74
CA GLU A 11 11.02 1.37 2.69
C GLU A 11 11.76 1.86 3.94
N ARG A 12 11.52 3.10 4.36
CA ARG A 12 12.25 3.75 5.45
C ARG A 12 11.91 3.22 6.84
N TYR A 13 10.68 2.74 7.03
CA TYR A 13 10.19 2.34 8.35
C TYR A 13 9.85 0.85 8.42
N ASN A 14 10.37 0.18 9.46
CA ASN A 14 10.00 -1.19 9.77
C ASN A 14 8.72 -1.22 10.63
N LYS A 15 7.58 -0.97 10.01
CA LYS A 15 6.25 -0.94 10.65
C LYS A 15 5.24 -1.75 9.84
N ARG A 16 4.11 -2.06 10.47
CA ARG A 16 2.97 -2.70 9.83
C ARG A 16 2.11 -1.64 9.13
N PHE A 17 2.13 -1.63 7.79
CA PHE A 17 1.37 -0.67 6.99
C PHE A 17 0.12 -1.29 6.39
N ILE A 18 -0.91 -0.47 6.21
CA ILE A 18 -2.12 -0.79 5.46
C ILE A 18 -2.29 0.32 4.41
N LEU A 19 -2.27 -0.06 3.14
CA LEU A 19 -2.58 0.87 2.06
C LEU A 19 -4.10 0.89 1.81
N SER A 20 -4.65 2.06 1.54
CA SER A 20 -6.04 2.28 1.17
C SER A 20 -6.12 3.26 0.00
N SER A 21 -7.03 3.02 -0.94
CA SER A 21 -7.37 3.95 -2.01
C SER A 21 -8.43 5.00 -1.60
N ASP A 22 -8.89 4.93 -0.35
CA ASP A 22 -9.89 5.82 0.25
C ASP A 22 -11.10 6.09 -0.66
N LEU A 23 -11.72 5.00 -1.11
CA LEU A 23 -12.87 5.00 -2.03
C LEU A 23 -14.11 5.71 -1.47
N GLY A 24 -14.12 6.04 -0.17
CA GLY A 24 -15.19 6.81 0.46
C GLY A 24 -15.06 8.33 0.27
N SER A 25 -13.95 8.82 -0.28
CA SER A 25 -13.71 10.26 -0.46
C SER A 25 -14.08 10.76 -1.87
N LEU A 26 -14.50 12.03 -1.97
CA LEU A 26 -14.79 12.71 -3.25
C LEU A 26 -13.59 12.77 -4.23
N LYS A 27 -12.36 12.47 -3.75
CA LYS A 27 -11.12 12.42 -4.54
C LYS A 27 -10.55 11.00 -4.65
N SER A 28 -11.40 9.98 -4.50
CA SER A 28 -10.96 8.59 -4.57
C SER A 28 -10.36 8.24 -5.93
N ASP A 29 -9.12 7.74 -5.94
CA ASP A 29 -8.49 7.14 -7.12
C ASP A 29 -8.50 5.62 -6.99
N ILE A 30 -9.36 4.96 -7.77
CA ILE A 30 -9.47 3.49 -7.80
C ILE A 30 -8.14 2.81 -8.19
N TYR A 31 -7.25 3.54 -8.86
CA TYR A 31 -5.94 3.05 -9.28
C TYR A 31 -4.82 3.36 -8.30
N ALA A 32 -5.07 4.04 -7.19
CA ALA A 32 -4.03 4.37 -6.21
C ALA A 32 -3.30 3.11 -5.71
N LEU A 33 -4.04 2.07 -5.30
CA LEU A 33 -3.49 0.79 -4.85
C LEU A 33 -2.72 0.04 -5.96
N PRO A 34 -3.29 -0.17 -7.17
CA PRO A 34 -2.56 -0.73 -8.30
C PRO A 34 -1.27 0.02 -8.66
N ARG A 35 -1.30 1.36 -8.68
CA ARG A 35 -0.14 2.20 -8.99
C ARG A 35 0.94 2.06 -7.94
N THR A 36 0.59 2.16 -6.65
CA THR A 36 1.55 1.96 -5.55
C THR A 36 2.17 0.56 -5.61
N LYS A 37 1.37 -0.49 -5.85
CA LYS A 37 1.88 -1.85 -6.05
C LYS A 37 2.87 -1.95 -7.21
N LEU A 38 2.60 -1.29 -8.34
CA LEU A 38 3.50 -1.27 -9.48
C LEU A 38 4.81 -0.54 -9.14
N THR A 39 4.73 0.60 -8.44
CA THR A 39 5.90 1.35 -7.97
C THR A 39 6.75 0.52 -7.01
N MET A 40 6.13 -0.20 -6.05
CA MET A 40 6.83 -1.12 -5.15
C MET A 40 7.59 -2.21 -5.91
N ARG A 41 6.97 -2.81 -6.94
CA ARG A 41 7.61 -3.82 -7.79
C ARG A 41 8.80 -3.24 -8.56
N ARG A 42 8.65 -2.04 -9.12
CA ARG A 42 9.72 -1.35 -9.86
C ARG A 42 10.93 -1.03 -8.97
N ARG A 43 10.70 -0.76 -7.68
CA ARG A 43 11.77 -0.55 -6.68
C ARG A 43 12.33 -1.84 -6.08
N GLY A 44 11.87 -3.01 -6.54
CA GLY A 44 12.40 -4.30 -6.09
C GLY A 44 11.94 -4.72 -4.69
N ILE A 45 10.85 -4.15 -4.16
CA ILE A 45 10.31 -4.57 -2.87
C ILE A 45 9.78 -6.01 -2.98
N GLU A 46 10.10 -6.82 -1.97
CA GLU A 46 9.69 -8.22 -1.91
C GLU A 46 8.19 -8.39 -2.07
N SER A 47 7.80 -9.35 -2.91
CA SER A 47 6.38 -9.66 -3.18
C SER A 47 5.60 -9.97 -1.91
N LYS A 48 6.23 -10.59 -0.91
CA LYS A 48 5.63 -10.86 0.40
C LYS A 48 5.23 -9.55 1.10
N LYS A 49 6.13 -8.59 1.20
CA LYS A 49 5.88 -7.27 1.83
C LYS A 49 4.79 -6.51 1.08
N ILE A 50 4.76 -6.59 -0.25
CA ILE A 50 3.68 -6.01 -1.08
C ILE A 50 2.32 -6.61 -0.70
N VAL A 51 2.19 -7.94 -0.64
CA VAL A 51 0.94 -8.62 -0.25
C VAL A 51 0.54 -8.25 1.18
N GLU A 52 1.51 -8.16 2.09
CA GLU A 52 1.26 -7.75 3.47
C GLU A 52 0.62 -6.35 3.55
N VAL A 53 1.21 -5.35 2.91
CA VAL A 53 0.72 -3.96 3.03
C VAL A 53 -0.53 -3.66 2.22
N THR A 54 -0.78 -4.41 1.13
CA THR A 54 -1.94 -4.19 0.25
C THR A 54 -3.19 -4.96 0.67
N CYS A 55 -3.06 -6.02 1.46
CA CYS A 55 -4.19 -6.90 1.77
C CYS A 55 -4.09 -7.53 3.17
N LYS A 56 -3.05 -8.31 3.45
CA LYS A 56 -3.01 -9.16 4.66
C LYS A 56 -3.09 -8.35 5.96
N ASN A 57 -2.38 -7.23 6.03
CA ASN A 57 -2.42 -6.37 7.21
C ASN A 57 -3.79 -5.74 7.45
N ALA A 58 -4.54 -5.46 6.37
CA ALA A 58 -5.91 -4.97 6.50
C ALA A 58 -6.82 -6.06 7.07
N GLY A 59 -6.75 -7.29 6.54
CA GLY A 59 -7.52 -8.42 7.05
C GLY A 59 -7.29 -8.67 8.54
N ASP A 60 -6.02 -8.75 8.95
CA ASP A 60 -5.66 -8.98 10.35
C ASP A 60 -6.06 -7.80 11.27
N PHE A 61 -6.00 -6.56 10.78
CA PHE A 61 -6.37 -5.36 11.57
C PHE A 61 -7.88 -5.22 11.74
N TYR A 62 -8.64 -5.40 10.65
CA TYR A 62 -10.09 -5.26 10.64
C TYR A 62 -10.82 -6.55 11.05
N ARG A 63 -10.10 -7.66 11.25
CA ARG A 63 -10.65 -8.99 11.56
C ARG A 63 -11.63 -9.47 10.48
N LEU A 64 -11.24 -9.28 9.21
CA LEU A 64 -11.98 -9.70 8.02
C LEU A 64 -11.62 -11.12 7.59
#